data_AF-A0A9E3LGJ1-F1
#
_entry.id   AF-A0A9E3LGJ1-F1
#
_cell.length_a   1.000
_cell.length_b   1.000
_cell.length_c   1.000
_cell.angle_alpha   90.00
_cell.angle_beta   90.00
_cell.angle_gamma   90.00
#
_symmetry.space_group_name_H-M   'P 1'
#
loop_
_entity.id
_entity.type
_entity.pdbx_description
1 polymer ?
#
loop_
_entity_poly.entity_id
_entity_poly.type
_entity_poly.pdbx_seq_one_letter_code
_entity_poly.pdbx_strand_id
1 'polypeptide(L)'
;MPKWVYQFNSSNCEGTVSQKPLLGGKGANLAEMGKLGLPVPPGFTITTEVCTEFYKNNQKYPDDLKIQVEDAIRNIEKILGKNFGDVNNPLLVSVRSGARVSMPGMMDTVLNLGLNDKTVLGLIKK
;
A
#
# COMPACT_ATOMS: atom_id res chain seq x y z
N MET A 1 -5.31 -14.14 14.05
CA MET A 1 -5.80 -12.96 13.30
C MET A 1 -5.34 -13.11 11.86
N PRO A 2 -6.23 -12.93 10.85
CA PRO A 2 -5.84 -13.01 9.45
C PRO A 2 -4.85 -11.88 9.09
N LYS A 3 -3.94 -12.15 8.16
CA LYS A 3 -2.99 -11.15 7.66
C LYS A 3 -3.57 -10.49 6.42
N TRP A 4 -3.95 -9.22 6.55
CA TRP A 4 -4.59 -8.43 5.50
C TRP A 4 -3.62 -7.57 4.70
N VAL A 5 -2.46 -7.25 5.27
CA VAL A 5 -1.49 -6.32 4.70
C VAL A 5 -0.14 -7.00 4.52
N TYR A 6 0.43 -6.89 3.31
CA TYR A 6 1.73 -7.44 2.94
C TYR A 6 2.66 -6.32 2.49
N GLN A 7 3.76 -6.12 3.20
CA GLN A 7 4.73 -5.05 2.96
C GLN A 7 5.75 -5.45 1.89
N PHE A 8 6.24 -4.47 1.13
CA PHE A 8 7.32 -4.67 0.17
C PHE A 8 8.26 -3.45 0.16
N ASN A 9 9.56 -3.70 -0.01
CA ASN A 9 10.60 -2.70 -0.27
C ASN A 9 11.83 -3.36 -0.92
N SER A 10 12.87 -2.60 -1.27
CA SER A 10 14.07 -3.09 -1.97
C SER A 10 14.91 -4.14 -1.22
N SER A 11 14.70 -4.38 0.07
CA SER A 11 15.49 -5.31 0.89
C SER A 11 14.68 -6.35 1.67
N ASN A 12 13.40 -6.08 1.92
CA ASN A 12 12.49 -6.95 2.64
C ASN A 12 11.10 -6.91 1.99
N CYS A 13 10.67 -8.06 1.49
CA CYS A 13 9.41 -8.23 0.79
C CYS A 13 8.62 -9.40 1.35
N GLU A 14 7.42 -9.10 1.79
CA GLU A 14 6.39 -10.07 2.10
C GLU A 14 5.61 -10.37 0.82
N GLY A 15 5.34 -11.65 0.55
CA GLY A 15 4.71 -12.05 -0.70
C GLY A 15 5.68 -12.64 -1.72
N THR A 16 5.13 -13.28 -2.74
CA THR A 16 5.83 -13.80 -3.92
C THR A 16 4.91 -13.76 -5.13
N VAL A 17 5.46 -13.95 -6.33
CA VAL A 17 4.67 -14.13 -7.56
C VAL A 17 3.64 -15.27 -7.46
N SER A 18 3.88 -16.30 -6.64
CA SER A 18 2.91 -17.40 -6.43
C SER A 18 1.65 -16.96 -5.68
N GLN A 19 1.68 -15.84 -4.96
CA GLN A 19 0.55 -15.28 -4.22
C GLN A 19 -0.30 -14.30 -5.03
N LYS A 20 -0.22 -14.33 -6.38
CA LYS A 20 -1.10 -13.57 -7.29
C LYS A 20 -2.60 -13.64 -6.95
N PRO A 21 -3.17 -14.79 -6.55
CA PRO A 21 -4.58 -14.83 -6.14
C PRO A 21 -4.90 -13.95 -4.91
N LEU A 22 -3.93 -13.79 -4.00
CA LEU A 22 -4.07 -13.07 -2.74
C LEU A 22 -3.67 -11.58 -2.86
N LEU A 23 -2.59 -11.28 -3.59
CA LEU A 23 -2.01 -9.93 -3.68
C LEU A 23 -2.38 -9.20 -4.98
N GLY A 24 -3.08 -9.88 -5.89
CA GLY A 24 -3.26 -9.41 -7.26
C GLY A 24 -1.97 -9.45 -8.08
N GLY A 25 -2.08 -9.18 -9.38
CA GLY A 25 -0.94 -9.20 -10.30
C GLY A 25 0.12 -8.14 -9.97
N LYS A 26 -0.31 -6.92 -9.63
CA LYS A 26 0.61 -5.80 -9.31
C LYS A 26 1.33 -6.00 -7.98
N GLY A 27 0.59 -6.34 -6.92
CA GLY A 27 1.17 -6.55 -5.59
C GLY A 27 2.16 -7.71 -5.57
N ALA A 28 1.80 -8.84 -6.20
CA ALA A 28 2.70 -9.99 -6.31
C ALA A 28 3.97 -9.68 -7.11
N ASN A 29 3.88 -8.91 -8.20
CA ASN A 29 5.05 -8.52 -8.98
C ASN A 29 5.93 -7.49 -8.23
N LEU A 30 5.35 -6.56 -7.47
CA LEU A 30 6.12 -5.62 -6.65
C LEU A 30 6.92 -6.33 -5.55
N ALA A 31 6.31 -7.32 -4.89
CA ALA A 31 6.99 -8.17 -3.94
C ALA A 31 8.14 -8.97 -4.59
N GLU A 32 7.91 -9.50 -5.80
CA GLU A 32 8.95 -10.22 -6.56
C GLU A 32 10.11 -9.30 -6.95
N MET A 33 9.81 -8.10 -7.45
CA MET A 33 10.83 -7.11 -7.82
C MET A 33 11.71 -6.73 -6.64
N GLY A 34 11.12 -6.47 -5.47
CA GLY A 34 11.89 -6.16 -4.26
C GLY A 34 12.72 -7.35 -3.77
N LYS A 35 12.23 -8.60 -3.91
CA LYS A 35 13.03 -9.81 -3.64
C LYS A 35 14.23 -9.97 -4.55
N LEU A 36 14.10 -9.54 -5.81
CA LEU A 36 15.20 -9.50 -6.77
C LEU A 36 16.18 -8.34 -6.51
N GLY A 37 15.97 -7.52 -5.47
CA GLY A 37 16.81 -6.38 -5.13
C GLY A 37 16.67 -5.20 -6.08
N LEU A 38 15.60 -5.16 -6.89
CA LEU A 38 15.32 -4.01 -7.75
C LEU A 38 14.91 -2.81 -6.90
N PRO A 39 15.20 -1.57 -7.35
CA PRO A 39 14.84 -0.36 -6.61
C PRO A 39 13.32 -0.13 -6.66
N VAL A 40 12.62 -0.70 -5.67
CA VAL A 40 11.17 -0.56 -5.50
C VAL A 40 10.90 0.36 -4.32
N PRO A 41 10.17 1.49 -4.50
CA PRO A 41 9.76 2.33 -3.38
C PRO A 41 8.98 1.50 -2.33
N PRO A 42 9.22 1.72 -1.03
CA PRO A 42 8.55 0.97 0.02
C PRO A 42 7.04 1.18 -0.04
N GLY A 43 6.29 0.11 0.17
CA GLY A 43 4.84 0.11 0.10
C GLY A 43 4.23 -1.13 0.74
N PHE A 44 2.93 -1.30 0.56
CA PHE A 44 2.22 -2.50 0.98
C PHE A 44 1.05 -2.80 0.05
N THR A 45 0.61 -4.06 0.09
CA THR A 45 -0.57 -4.56 -0.62
C THR A 45 -1.62 -4.97 0.41
N ILE A 46 -2.85 -4.51 0.23
CA ILE A 46 -4.03 -5.02 0.94
C ILE A 46 -4.55 -6.22 0.14
N THR A 47 -4.76 -7.36 0.79
CA THR A 47 -5.13 -8.61 0.09
C THR A 47 -6.50 -8.54 -0.58
N THR A 48 -6.70 -9.37 -1.59
CA THR A 48 -8.01 -9.58 -2.26
C THR A 48 -9.08 -10.12 -1.31
N GLU A 49 -8.67 -10.80 -0.24
CA GLU A 49 -9.58 -11.29 0.80
C GLU A 49 -10.27 -10.16 1.55
N VAL A 50 -9.60 -9.02 1.77
CA VAL A 50 -10.23 -7.83 2.36
C VAL A 50 -11.39 -7.32 1.51
N CYS A 51 -11.26 -7.35 0.18
CA CYS A 51 -12.35 -6.99 -0.73
C CYS A 51 -13.52 -7.96 -0.58
N THR A 52 -13.23 -9.26 -0.50
CA THR A 52 -14.27 -10.29 -0.27
C THR A 52 -14.99 -10.06 1.06
N GLU A 53 -14.22 -9.81 2.12
CA GLU A 53 -14.74 -9.62 3.48
C GLU A 53 -15.54 -8.33 3.61
N PHE A 54 -15.11 -7.25 2.94
CA PHE A 54 -15.86 -6.01 2.85
C PHE A 54 -17.27 -6.22 2.31
N TYR A 55 -17.42 -6.98 1.22
CA TYR A 55 -18.74 -7.27 0.65
C TYR A 55 -19.56 -8.23 1.51
N LYS A 56 -18.93 -9.21 2.15
CA LYS A 56 -19.61 -10.09 3.11
C LYS A 56 -20.13 -9.34 4.34
N ASN A 57 -19.41 -8.31 4.78
CA ASN A 57 -19.71 -7.54 5.99
C ASN A 57 -20.55 -6.29 5.71
N ASN A 58 -21.43 -6.33 4.69
CA ASN A 58 -22.29 -5.20 4.31
C ASN A 58 -21.50 -3.91 4.06
N GLN A 59 -20.42 -4.01 3.31
CA GLN A 59 -19.53 -2.89 2.97
C GLN A 59 -18.85 -2.28 4.20
N LYS A 60 -18.45 -3.13 5.15
CA LYS A 60 -17.64 -2.75 6.31
C LYS A 60 -16.33 -3.50 6.30
N TYR A 61 -15.25 -2.80 6.64
CA TYR A 61 -13.93 -3.41 6.75
C TYR A 61 -13.83 -4.32 7.99
N PRO A 62 -12.96 -5.34 7.97
CA PRO A 62 -12.57 -6.08 9.18
C PRO A 62 -12.01 -5.13 10.25
N ASP A 63 -12.36 -5.37 11.51
CA ASP A 63 -12.00 -4.48 12.63
C ASP A 63 -10.48 -4.31 12.79
N ASP A 64 -9.71 -5.36 12.48
CA ASP A 64 -8.25 -5.40 12.60
C ASP A 64 -7.51 -4.85 11.37
N LEU A 65 -8.20 -4.57 10.26
CA LEU A 65 -7.57 -4.03 9.04
C LEU A 65 -6.90 -2.68 9.29
N LYS A 66 -7.58 -1.79 10.02
CA LYS A 66 -7.11 -0.42 10.25
C LYS A 66 -5.73 -0.41 10.92
N ILE A 67 -5.57 -1.23 11.95
CA ILE A 67 -4.31 -1.33 12.71
C ILE A 67 -3.18 -1.85 11.80
N GLN A 68 -3.45 -2.86 10.97
CA GLN A 68 -2.45 -3.40 10.03
C GLN A 68 -2.02 -2.36 8.97
N VAL A 69 -2.95 -1.54 8.49
CA VAL A 69 -2.65 -0.45 7.54
C VAL A 69 -1.82 0.64 8.22
N GLU A 70 -2.17 1.05 9.44
CA GLU A 70 -1.41 2.04 10.22
C GLU A 70 0.02 1.57 10.49
N ASP A 71 0.21 0.29 10.85
CA ASP A 71 1.54 -0.29 11.06
C ASP A 71 2.36 -0.36 9.76
N ALA A 72 1.72 -0.61 8.62
CA ALA A 72 2.39 -0.58 7.33
C ALA A 72 2.79 0.83 6.89
N ILE A 73 1.95 1.84 7.14
CA ILE A 73 2.32 3.25 6.94
C ILE A 73 3.52 3.61 7.83
N ARG A 74 3.49 3.27 9.13
CA ARG A 74 4.63 3.51 10.04
C ARG A 74 5.92 2.85 9.59
N ASN A 75 5.85 1.69 8.93
CA ASN A 75 7.04 1.08 8.35
C ASN A 75 7.61 1.94 7.21
N ILE A 76 6.76 2.38 6.28
CA ILE A 76 7.17 3.28 5.19
C ILE A 76 7.79 4.57 5.73
N GLU A 77 7.18 5.15 6.77
CA GLU A 77 7.68 6.35 7.44
C GLU A 77 9.10 6.16 7.97
N LYS A 78 9.36 5.03 8.66
CA LYS A 78 10.68 4.68 9.17
C LYS A 78 11.71 4.49 8.06
N ILE A 79 11.35 3.84 6.96
CA ILE A 79 12.27 3.59 5.84
C ILE A 79 12.64 4.90 5.14
N LEU A 80 11.66 5.79 4.93
CA LEU A 80 11.86 7.02 4.15
C LEU A 80 12.26 8.23 4.99
N GLY A 81 12.16 8.15 6.31
CA GLY A 81 12.38 9.29 7.21
C GLY A 81 11.38 10.44 6.97
N LYS A 82 10.13 10.10 6.65
CA LYS A 82 9.01 11.06 6.41
C LYS A 82 7.79 10.61 7.19
N ASN A 83 6.88 11.51 7.55
CA ASN A 83 5.63 11.11 8.22
C ASN A 83 4.39 11.49 7.39
N PHE A 84 3.37 10.64 7.42
CA PHE A 84 2.09 10.84 6.75
C PHE A 84 1.33 11.96 7.46
N GLY A 85 1.04 13.04 6.73
CA GLY A 85 0.44 14.25 7.30
C GLY A 85 1.42 15.26 7.91
N ASP A 86 2.73 15.03 7.84
CA ASP A 86 3.73 15.98 8.33
C ASP A 86 3.76 17.28 7.50
N VAL A 87 3.73 18.43 8.17
CA VAL A 87 3.67 19.74 7.52
C VAL A 87 5.02 20.24 7.00
N ASN A 88 6.12 19.64 7.44
CA ASN A 88 7.49 20.02 7.06
C ASN A 88 8.14 18.96 6.15
N ASN A 89 7.88 17.68 6.38
CA ASN A 89 8.44 16.57 5.61
C ASN A 89 7.38 15.49 5.28
N PRO A 90 6.37 15.82 4.46
CA PRO A 90 5.22 14.95 4.22
C PRO A 90 5.61 13.65 3.50
N LEU A 91 5.08 12.53 3.99
CA LEU A 91 4.95 11.29 3.23
C LEU A 91 3.72 11.38 2.33
N LEU A 92 3.92 11.16 1.03
CA LEU A 92 2.86 11.02 0.04
C LEU A 92 2.86 9.61 -0.51
N VAL A 93 1.67 9.06 -0.76
CA VAL A 93 1.50 7.70 -1.28
C VAL A 93 0.69 7.70 -2.57
N SER A 94 0.92 6.67 -3.40
CA SER A 94 0.05 6.36 -4.53
C SER A 94 -0.83 5.17 -4.18
N VAL A 95 -2.13 5.25 -4.48
CA VAL A 95 -3.08 4.14 -4.31
C VAL A 95 -3.44 3.59 -5.68
N ARG A 96 -3.25 2.29 -5.88
CA ARG A 96 -3.43 1.62 -7.18
C ARG A 96 -4.23 0.34 -7.01
N SER A 97 -5.29 0.19 -7.80
CA SER A 97 -6.04 -1.06 -7.88
C SER A 97 -5.20 -2.19 -8.49
N GLY A 98 -5.40 -3.42 -7.99
CA GLY A 98 -4.68 -4.61 -8.45
C GLY A 98 -5.49 -5.87 -8.23
N ALA A 99 -6.15 -6.36 -9.27
CA ALA A 99 -6.86 -7.64 -9.24
C ALA A 99 -5.94 -8.81 -9.64
N ARG A 100 -6.43 -10.04 -9.45
CA ARG A 100 -5.75 -11.28 -9.89
C ARG A 100 -5.49 -11.29 -11.40
N VAL A 101 -6.45 -10.78 -12.16
CA VAL A 101 -6.37 -10.59 -13.63
C VAL A 101 -6.62 -9.13 -13.96
N SER A 102 -6.04 -8.64 -15.06
CA SER A 102 -6.29 -7.27 -15.50
C SER A 102 -7.76 -7.12 -15.87
N MET A 103 -8.47 -6.20 -15.21
CA MET A 103 -9.87 -5.92 -15.47
C MET A 103 -10.03 -4.46 -15.91
N PRO A 104 -10.62 -4.19 -17.09
CA PRO A 104 -11.06 -2.85 -17.44
C PRO A 104 -12.18 -2.41 -16.48
N GLY A 105 -12.22 -1.11 -16.13
CA GLY A 105 -13.20 -0.55 -15.20
C GLY A 105 -12.82 -0.61 -13.71
N MET A 106 -11.58 -0.98 -13.38
CA MET A 106 -11.06 -0.81 -12.01
C MET A 106 -10.73 0.64 -11.69
N MET A 107 -10.71 0.98 -10.40
CA MET A 107 -10.36 2.31 -9.90
C MET A 107 -9.05 2.83 -10.52
N ASP A 108 -9.09 4.08 -10.97
CA ASP A 108 -7.93 4.81 -11.46
C ASP A 108 -6.84 4.94 -10.39
N THR A 109 -5.60 5.14 -10.84
CA THR A 109 -4.48 5.38 -9.92
C THR A 109 -4.62 6.77 -9.30
N VAL A 110 -4.64 6.82 -7.97
CA VAL A 110 -4.58 8.08 -7.21
C VAL A 110 -3.13 8.33 -6.83
N LEU A 111 -2.59 9.47 -7.25
CA LEU A 111 -1.24 9.93 -6.88
C LEU A 111 -1.32 11.01 -5.81
N ASN A 112 -0.20 11.23 -5.10
CA ASN A 112 -0.03 12.32 -4.13
C ASN A 112 -1.04 12.33 -2.96
N LEU A 113 -1.56 11.17 -2.58
CA LEU A 113 -2.41 11.06 -1.41
C LEU A 113 -1.61 11.39 -0.15
N GLY A 114 -2.13 12.29 0.68
CA GLY A 114 -1.43 12.91 1.81
C GLY A 114 -1.25 14.42 1.67
N LEU A 115 -1.52 14.98 0.48
CA LEU A 115 -1.59 16.42 0.29
C LEU A 115 -2.84 17.04 0.92
N ASN A 116 -2.64 18.19 1.56
CA ASN A 116 -3.66 19.12 2.03
C ASN A 116 -3.03 20.52 2.13
N ASP A 117 -3.82 21.52 2.50
CA ASP A 117 -3.39 22.94 2.60
C ASP A 117 -2.17 23.15 3.49
N LYS A 118 -1.93 22.27 4.46
CA LYS A 118 -0.78 22.35 5.38
C LYS A 118 0.43 21.57 4.85
N THR A 119 0.23 20.34 4.37
CA THR A 119 1.34 19.47 3.92
C THR A 119 1.96 19.94 2.61
N VAL A 120 1.19 20.61 1.74
CA VAL A 120 1.72 21.20 0.50
C VAL A 120 2.80 22.25 0.79
N LEU A 121 2.70 22.98 1.90
CA LEU A 121 3.72 23.95 2.30
C LEU A 121 5.06 23.29 2.61
N GLY A 122 5.05 22.09 3.19
CA GLY A 122 6.25 21.28 3.41
C GLY A 122 6.87 20.79 2.10
N LEU A 123 6.04 20.51 1.09
CA LEU A 123 6.53 20.14 -0.24
C LEU A 123 7.18 21.31 -0.98
N ILE A 124 6.62 22.52 -0.87
CA ILE A 124 7.14 23.74 -1.52
C ILE A 124 8.50 24.17 -0.93
N LYS A 125 8.74 23.91 0.35
CA LYS A 125 9.98 24.30 1.05
C LYS A 125 11.20 23.44 0.70
N LYS A 126 11.01 22.33 -0.02
CA LYS A 126 12.10 21.45 -0.47
C LYS A 126 12.63 21.86 -1.83
#